data_AF-A0A3D9VIR2-F1
#
_entry.id   AF-A0A3D9VIR2-F1
#
_cell.length_a   1.000
_cell.length_b   1.000
_cell.length_c   1.000
_cell.angle_alpha   90.00
_cell.angle_beta   90.00
_cell.angle_gamma   90.00
#
_symmetry.space_group_name_H-M   'P 1'
#
loop_
_entity.id
_entity.type
_entity.pdbx_description
1 polymer ?
#
loop_
_entity_poly.entity_id
_entity_poly.type
_entity_poly.pdbx_seq_one_letter_code
_entity_poly.pdbx_strand_id
1 'polypeptide(L)'
;MRLGRTVLVFLAAVVALSGFGAVVVGSVLLWSYGTQRDADGFLFGGVNQFSSAGYAVTSTSVDLHAKPGELVWLPGQDLTAVRIDVARTDDGPVFVGIAPRPDVDRYLRGVTHDRITDVRLLPFEARYDQVLGGHQPESPTRVGIWIRSEAGRGTQQLTWQVQPGQWTVVVMNADGRPGVSADVAVGVKSPLVLPVAVAVASVGVIVLSLGVGLLLLATRRRARADWTEPYRPPSDGEPSPATTGRAR
;
A
#
# COMPACT_ATOMS: atom_id res chain seq x y z
N MET A 1 33.57 -5.67 -31.54
CA MET A 1 32.29 -6.36 -31.21
C MET A 1 31.96 -6.48 -29.71
N ARG A 2 32.70 -5.87 -28.77
CA ARG A 2 32.44 -6.02 -27.32
C ARG A 2 31.39 -5.06 -26.76
N LEU A 3 31.24 -3.85 -27.31
CA LEU A 3 30.32 -2.81 -26.80
C LEU A 3 28.84 -3.22 -26.86
N GLY A 4 28.35 -3.65 -28.04
CA GLY A 4 26.94 -4.01 -28.21
C GLY A 4 26.48 -5.17 -27.33
N ARG A 5 27.42 -6.05 -26.94
CA ARG A 5 27.15 -7.19 -26.07
C ARG A 5 27.03 -6.77 -24.60
N THR A 6 27.93 -5.91 -24.12
CA THR A 6 27.87 -5.39 -22.74
C THR A 6 26.59 -4.58 -22.55
N VAL A 7 26.22 -3.75 -23.53
CA VAL A 7 24.96 -2.99 -23.52
C VAL A 7 23.74 -3.91 -23.49
N LEU A 8 23.73 -4.98 -24.28
CA LEU A 8 22.62 -5.96 -24.28
C LEU A 8 22.47 -6.69 -22.93
N VAL A 9 23.59 -7.11 -22.32
CA VAL A 9 23.55 -7.79 -21.01
C VAL A 9 23.11 -6.83 -19.91
N PHE A 10 23.61 -5.58 -19.93
CA PHE A 10 23.19 -4.56 -18.97
C PHE A 10 21.69 -4.28 -19.08
N LEU A 11 21.19 -4.07 -20.30
CA LEU A 11 19.77 -3.84 -20.55
C LEU A 11 18.91 -5.04 -20.11
N ALA A 12 19.32 -6.26 -20.42
CA ALA A 12 18.61 -7.46 -20.01
C ALA A 12 18.59 -7.65 -18.48
N ALA A 13 19.69 -7.30 -17.80
CA ALA A 13 19.76 -7.31 -16.34
C ALA A 13 18.84 -6.27 -15.71
N VAL A 14 18.77 -5.05 -16.26
CA VAL A 14 17.84 -4.02 -15.79
C VAL A 14 16.39 -4.47 -15.97
N VAL A 15 16.02 -5.00 -17.14
CA VAL A 15 14.67 -5.52 -17.40
C VAL A 15 14.32 -6.67 -16.46
N ALA A 16 15.23 -7.62 -16.26
CA ALA A 16 15.01 -8.74 -15.34
C ALA A 16 14.86 -8.25 -13.89
N LEU A 17 15.66 -7.29 -13.45
CA LEU A 17 15.59 -6.75 -12.09
C LEU A 17 14.29 -5.97 -11.85
N SER A 18 13.84 -5.17 -12.82
CA SER A 18 12.55 -4.49 -12.76
C SER A 18 11.38 -5.49 -12.69
N GLY A 19 11.42 -6.55 -13.50
CA GLY A 19 10.42 -7.63 -13.45
C GLY A 19 10.42 -8.35 -12.10
N PHE A 20 11.60 -8.66 -11.56
CA PHE A 20 11.74 -9.28 -10.24
C PHE A 20 11.16 -8.41 -9.13
N GLY A 21 11.47 -7.11 -9.13
CA GLY A 21 10.90 -6.17 -8.16
C GLY A 21 9.37 -6.12 -8.21
N ALA A 22 8.78 -6.09 -9.42
CA ALA A 22 7.34 -6.13 -9.59
C ALA A 22 6.71 -7.43 -9.09
N VAL A 23 7.36 -8.59 -9.31
CA VAL A 23 6.92 -9.88 -8.75
C VAL A 23 6.95 -9.85 -7.23
N VAL A 24 8.04 -9.37 -6.62
CA VAL A 24 8.15 -9.26 -5.15
C VAL A 24 7.03 -8.40 -4.58
N VAL A 25 6.78 -7.23 -5.17
CA VAL A 25 5.66 -6.35 -4.76
C VAL A 25 4.31 -7.04 -4.94
N GLY A 26 4.06 -7.67 -6.08
CA GLY A 26 2.83 -8.41 -6.35
C GLY A 26 2.61 -9.58 -5.39
N SER A 27 3.66 -10.32 -5.05
CA SER A 27 3.62 -11.43 -4.08
C SER A 27 3.33 -10.92 -2.67
N VAL A 28 3.95 -9.83 -2.23
CA VAL A 28 3.66 -9.21 -0.93
C VAL A 28 2.21 -8.73 -0.88
N LEU A 29 1.70 -8.11 -1.95
CA LEU A 29 0.30 -7.68 -2.04
C LEU A 29 -0.66 -8.87 -1.95
N LEU A 30 -0.44 -9.93 -2.71
CA LEU A 30 -1.28 -11.14 -2.67
C LEU A 30 -1.22 -11.85 -1.31
N TRP A 31 -0.03 -11.93 -0.72
CA TRP A 31 0.14 -12.47 0.63
C TRP A 31 -0.63 -11.64 1.67
N SER A 32 -0.48 -10.31 1.64
CA SER A 32 -1.21 -9.40 2.53
C SER A 32 -2.72 -9.51 2.35
N TYR A 33 -3.21 -9.64 1.11
CA TYR A 33 -4.63 -9.85 0.82
C TYR A 33 -5.15 -11.17 1.40
N GLY A 34 -4.31 -12.21 1.49
CA GLY A 34 -4.67 -13.50 2.08
C GLY A 34 -4.61 -13.51 3.61
N THR A 35 -3.73 -12.73 4.24
CA THR A 35 -3.45 -12.81 5.68
C THR A 35 -4.00 -11.65 6.51
N GLN A 36 -4.05 -10.44 5.95
CA GLN A 36 -4.54 -9.22 6.65
C GLN A 36 -6.03 -8.99 6.44
N ARG A 37 -6.68 -9.86 5.65
CA ARG A 37 -8.10 -9.80 5.34
C ARG A 37 -8.87 -10.58 6.39
N ASP A 38 -9.88 -9.93 6.97
CA ASP A 38 -10.79 -10.60 7.89
C ASP A 38 -11.77 -11.55 7.14
N ALA A 39 -12.55 -12.33 7.89
CA ALA A 39 -13.54 -13.24 7.32
C ALA A 39 -14.59 -12.54 6.44
N ASP A 40 -14.92 -11.28 6.74
CA ASP A 40 -15.91 -10.47 5.99
C ASP A 40 -15.31 -9.74 4.76
N GLY A 41 -13.99 -9.81 4.60
CA GLY A 41 -13.24 -9.27 3.49
C GLY A 41 -12.75 -7.83 3.64
N PHE A 42 -12.64 -7.33 4.87
CA PHE A 42 -12.05 -6.05 5.19
C PHE A 42 -10.54 -6.18 5.38
N LEU A 43 -9.81 -5.23 4.81
CA LEU A 43 -8.39 -5.03 5.06
C LEU A 43 -8.26 -3.90 6.08
N PHE A 44 -7.72 -4.21 7.26
CA PHE A 44 -7.50 -3.22 8.29
C PHE A 44 -6.15 -2.52 8.14
N GLY A 45 -6.16 -1.21 8.40
CA GLY A 45 -4.97 -0.51 8.79
C GLY A 45 -4.51 -0.92 10.19
N GLY A 46 -3.31 -0.47 10.59
CA GLY A 46 -2.86 -0.62 11.97
C GLY A 46 -3.83 0.03 12.96
N VAL A 47 -3.92 -0.53 14.17
CA VAL A 47 -4.64 0.10 15.30
C VAL A 47 -3.86 1.35 15.69
N ASN A 48 -4.53 2.49 15.72
CA ASN A 48 -3.91 3.75 16.12
C ASN A 48 -4.67 4.35 17.30
N GLN A 49 -3.92 4.78 18.30
CA GLN A 49 -4.47 5.45 19.47
C GLN A 49 -4.70 6.92 19.16
N PHE A 50 -5.93 7.38 19.39
CA PHE A 50 -6.34 8.77 19.24
C PHE A 50 -6.71 9.32 20.62
N SER A 51 -6.14 10.46 21.00
CA SER A 51 -6.43 11.13 22.27
C SER A 51 -6.73 12.60 22.03
N SER A 52 -7.80 13.09 22.67
CA SER A 52 -8.26 14.47 22.62
C SER A 52 -8.69 14.93 24.02
N ALA A 53 -8.23 16.11 24.41
CA ALA A 53 -8.72 16.79 25.61
C ALA A 53 -10.12 17.41 25.40
N GLY A 54 -10.57 17.53 24.15
CA GLY A 54 -11.87 18.07 23.77
C GLY A 54 -13.02 17.05 23.88
N TYR A 55 -14.17 17.41 23.30
CA TYR A 55 -15.39 16.60 23.36
C TYR A 55 -15.50 15.54 22.25
N ALA A 56 -14.75 15.71 21.16
CA ALA A 56 -14.81 14.85 19.99
C ALA A 56 -13.48 14.78 19.24
N VAL A 57 -13.23 13.64 18.62
CA VAL A 57 -12.26 13.49 17.53
C VAL A 57 -13.03 13.35 16.23
N THR A 58 -12.75 14.24 15.26
CA THR A 58 -13.37 14.21 13.94
C THR A 58 -12.34 13.88 12.86
N SER A 59 -12.73 13.06 11.89
CA SER A 59 -11.93 12.81 10.69
C SER A 59 -11.99 14.00 9.73
N THR A 60 -10.92 14.20 8.94
CA THR A 60 -11.00 15.08 7.76
C THR A 60 -12.17 14.63 6.89
N SER A 61 -12.96 15.56 6.37
CA SER A 61 -14.02 15.23 5.42
C SER A 61 -13.42 14.50 4.22
N VAL A 62 -13.78 13.25 4.02
CA VAL A 62 -13.35 12.50 2.84
C VAL A 62 -14.30 12.89 1.71
N ASP A 63 -13.75 13.56 0.69
CA ASP A 63 -14.50 13.85 -0.52
C ASP A 63 -14.53 12.58 -1.39
N LEU A 64 -15.70 11.92 -1.42
CA LEU A 64 -15.91 10.68 -2.16
C LEU A 64 -16.45 10.94 -3.59
N HIS A 65 -16.28 12.16 -4.14
CA HIS A 65 -16.57 12.45 -5.55
C HIS A 65 -15.48 11.91 -6.49
N ALA A 66 -15.39 10.59 -6.53
CA ALA A 66 -14.82 9.88 -7.68
C ALA A 66 -15.81 9.97 -8.85
N LYS A 67 -15.55 10.84 -9.84
CA LYS A 67 -16.33 10.79 -11.09
C LYS A 67 -16.07 9.44 -11.78
N PRO A 68 -17.12 8.75 -12.31
CA PRO A 68 -16.91 7.57 -13.12
C PRO A 68 -16.05 7.91 -14.35
N GLY A 69 -14.83 7.36 -14.40
CA GLY A 69 -14.00 7.34 -15.62
C GLY A 69 -12.89 8.38 -15.74
N GLU A 70 -12.57 9.19 -14.72
CA GLU A 70 -11.56 10.25 -14.92
C GLU A 70 -10.11 9.82 -14.65
N LEU A 71 -9.75 8.88 -13.75
CA LEU A 71 -8.35 8.41 -13.61
C LEU A 71 -8.21 6.97 -13.10
N VAL A 72 -7.74 6.07 -13.96
CA VAL A 72 -7.49 4.62 -13.76
C VAL A 72 -6.37 4.30 -12.74
N TRP A 73 -5.77 5.28 -12.06
CA TRP A 73 -4.49 5.09 -11.35
C TRP A 73 -4.41 5.51 -9.87
N LEU A 74 -5.52 5.88 -9.20
CA LEU A 74 -5.49 6.23 -7.77
C LEU A 74 -6.26 5.22 -6.89
N PRO A 75 -5.66 4.71 -5.79
CA PRO A 75 -6.35 3.85 -4.83
C PRO A 75 -7.34 4.68 -3.99
N GLY A 76 -8.63 4.35 -4.04
CA GLY A 76 -9.66 4.95 -3.19
C GLY A 76 -11.03 5.20 -3.83
N GLN A 77 -11.15 5.00 -5.15
CA GLN A 77 -12.38 5.32 -5.91
C GLN A 77 -13.42 4.19 -5.89
N ASP A 78 -13.01 2.95 -5.59
CA ASP A 78 -13.87 1.76 -5.57
C ASP A 78 -13.92 1.11 -4.19
N LEU A 79 -14.01 1.93 -3.14
CA LEU A 79 -14.31 1.44 -1.80
C LEU A 79 -15.81 1.15 -1.72
N THR A 80 -16.18 -0.09 -1.43
CA THR A 80 -17.59 -0.47 -1.32
C THR A 80 -18.08 -0.31 0.11
N ALA A 81 -17.25 -0.67 1.07
CA ALA A 81 -17.58 -0.56 2.49
C ALA A 81 -16.37 -0.15 3.32
N VAL A 82 -16.65 0.58 4.40
CA VAL A 82 -15.70 0.92 5.46
C VAL A 82 -16.22 0.32 6.76
N ARG A 83 -15.29 -0.23 7.54
CA ARG A 83 -15.52 -0.69 8.91
C ARG A 83 -14.64 0.12 9.85
N ILE A 84 -15.21 0.54 10.96
CA ILE A 84 -14.52 1.34 11.97
C ILE A 84 -14.74 0.64 13.30
N ASP A 85 -13.65 0.18 13.89
CA ASP A 85 -13.64 -0.43 15.20
C ASP A 85 -13.06 0.59 16.17
N VAL A 86 -13.82 0.93 17.21
CA VAL A 86 -13.44 1.95 18.20
C VAL A 86 -13.60 1.37 19.60
N ALA A 87 -12.55 1.45 20.40
CA ALA A 87 -12.57 1.08 21.81
C ALA A 87 -11.97 2.21 22.65
N ARG A 88 -12.52 2.47 23.83
CA ARG A 88 -11.95 3.46 24.75
C ARG A 88 -10.75 2.85 25.49
N THR A 89 -9.68 3.60 25.68
CA THR A 89 -8.46 3.10 26.35
C THR A 89 -8.70 2.73 27.82
N ASP A 90 -9.69 3.35 28.46
CA ASP A 90 -10.13 3.14 29.84
C ASP A 90 -11.46 2.36 29.93
N ASP A 91 -11.80 1.57 28.91
CA ASP A 91 -12.91 0.59 28.86
C ASP A 91 -14.35 1.11 29.05
N GLY A 92 -14.57 2.39 29.26
CA GLY A 92 -15.94 2.90 29.35
C GLY A 92 -16.61 3.13 27.99
N PRO A 93 -17.86 3.61 27.98
CA PRO A 93 -18.64 3.72 26.77
C PRO A 93 -18.07 4.74 25.79
N VAL A 94 -17.95 4.33 24.53
CA VAL A 94 -17.57 5.18 23.40
C VAL A 94 -18.72 5.25 22.39
N PHE A 95 -18.79 6.35 21.67
CA PHE A 95 -19.70 6.57 20.55
C PHE A 95 -18.89 6.76 19.28
N VAL A 96 -19.31 6.09 18.21
CA VAL A 96 -18.81 6.32 16.85
C VAL A 96 -19.99 6.54 15.93
N GLY A 97 -19.94 7.60 15.11
CA GLY A 97 -21.02 7.96 14.21
C GLY A 97 -20.52 8.53 12.89
N ILE A 98 -21.31 8.31 11.83
CA ILE A 98 -21.08 8.88 10.51
C ILE A 98 -22.29 9.77 10.16
N ALA A 99 -22.02 10.99 9.73
CA ALA A 99 -23.04 11.94 9.29
C ALA A 99 -22.51 12.84 8.16
N PRO A 100 -23.40 13.49 7.40
CA PRO A 100 -23.00 14.51 6.43
C PRO A 100 -22.22 15.64 7.11
N ARG A 101 -21.16 16.13 6.47
CA ARG A 101 -20.33 17.21 7.00
C ARG A 101 -21.13 18.44 7.49
N PRO A 102 -22.12 18.96 6.73
CA PRO A 102 -22.87 20.15 7.17
C PRO A 102 -23.64 19.96 8.48
N ASP A 103 -24.07 18.73 8.77
CA ASP A 103 -24.82 18.42 9.98
C ASP A 103 -23.89 18.24 11.18
N VAL A 104 -22.71 17.65 10.97
CA VAL A 104 -21.64 17.58 11.99
C VAL A 104 -21.13 18.98 12.33
N ASP A 105 -20.86 19.82 11.33
CA ASP A 105 -20.42 21.20 11.52
C ASP A 105 -21.47 22.03 12.30
N ARG A 106 -22.76 21.74 12.12
CA ARG A 106 -23.85 22.36 12.89
C ARG A 106 -23.88 21.85 14.32
N TYR A 107 -23.73 20.55 14.53
CA TYR A 107 -23.77 19.91 15.84
C TYR A 107 -22.58 20.31 16.73
N LEU A 108 -21.37 20.37 16.17
CA LEU A 108 -20.15 20.75 16.88
C LEU A 108 -19.85 22.25 16.85
N ARG A 109 -20.82 23.08 16.44
CA ARG A 109 -20.60 24.53 16.35
C ARG A 109 -20.31 25.12 17.73
N GLY A 110 -19.13 25.70 17.88
CA GLY A 110 -18.71 26.32 19.14
C GLY A 110 -18.37 25.30 20.24
N VAL A 111 -18.17 24.03 19.88
CA VAL A 111 -17.72 22.95 20.78
C VAL A 111 -16.22 22.73 20.60
N THR A 112 -15.49 22.59 21.72
CA THR A 112 -14.07 22.23 21.64
C THR A 112 -13.91 20.80 21.11
N HIS A 113 -13.27 20.63 19.97
CA HIS A 113 -13.02 19.31 19.37
C HIS A 113 -11.71 19.30 18.60
N ASP A 114 -11.10 18.12 18.50
CA ASP A 114 -9.90 17.95 17.68
C ASP A 114 -10.30 17.40 16.31
N ARG A 115 -9.77 18.03 15.27
CA ARG A 115 -9.95 17.64 13.88
C ARG A 115 -8.66 17.05 13.37
N ILE A 116 -8.71 15.80 12.89
CA ILE A 116 -7.60 15.23 12.13
C ILE A 116 -7.51 16.01 10.83
N THR A 117 -6.32 16.53 10.51
CA THR A 117 -6.09 17.35 9.29
C THR A 117 -5.17 16.64 8.30
N ASP A 118 -4.21 15.87 8.80
CA ASP A 118 -3.27 15.11 7.98
C ASP A 118 -2.97 13.75 8.62
N VAL A 119 -2.83 12.73 7.78
CA VAL A 119 -2.46 11.37 8.19
C VAL A 119 -1.33 10.89 7.28
N ARG A 120 -0.14 10.77 7.85
CA ARG A 120 1.01 10.13 7.24
C ARG A 120 0.99 8.66 7.61
N LEU A 121 1.13 7.77 6.62
CA LEU A 121 1.07 6.32 6.86
C LEU A 121 2.44 5.72 7.21
N LEU A 122 3.55 6.32 6.76
CA LEU A 122 4.91 5.80 6.95
C LEU A 122 5.94 6.95 7.17
N PRO A 123 6.47 7.14 8.39
CA PRO A 123 5.97 6.58 9.67
C PRO A 123 4.53 7.06 9.95
N PHE A 124 3.78 6.33 10.79
CA PHE A 124 2.42 6.75 11.16
C PHE A 124 2.46 8.04 11.98
N GLU A 125 1.93 9.12 11.43
CA GLU A 125 1.78 10.40 12.13
C GLU A 125 0.43 11.02 11.78
N ALA A 126 -0.39 11.32 12.80
CA ALA A 126 -1.63 12.08 12.63
C ALA A 126 -1.44 13.50 13.17
N ARG A 127 -1.79 14.51 12.38
CA ARG A 127 -1.82 15.91 12.83
C ARG A 127 -3.24 16.31 13.18
N TYR A 128 -3.37 16.95 14.33
CA TYR A 128 -4.63 17.46 14.85
C TYR A 128 -4.63 18.98 14.77
N ASP A 129 -5.78 19.54 14.41
CA ASP A 129 -6.09 20.94 14.61
C ASP A 129 -7.19 21.04 15.66
N GLN A 130 -6.91 21.74 16.75
CA GLN A 130 -7.86 21.89 17.84
C GLN A 130 -8.77 23.07 17.55
N VAL A 131 -10.05 22.79 17.38
CA VAL A 131 -11.09 23.81 17.27
C VAL A 131 -11.54 24.14 18.68
N LEU A 132 -11.28 25.36 19.14
CA LEU A 132 -11.71 25.82 20.46
C LEU A 132 -13.16 26.29 20.43
N GLY A 133 -13.88 26.00 21.52
CA GLY A 133 -15.29 26.37 21.68
C GLY A 133 -15.74 26.31 23.14
N GLY A 134 -16.67 27.21 23.52
CA GLY A 134 -17.19 27.31 24.89
C GLY A 134 -18.47 26.52 25.17
N HIS A 135 -19.04 25.84 24.18
CA HIS A 135 -20.32 25.13 24.32
C HIS A 135 -20.10 23.65 24.58
N GLN A 136 -20.96 23.07 25.44
CA GLN A 136 -21.05 21.63 25.61
C GLN A 136 -22.01 21.06 24.56
N PRO A 137 -21.62 20.01 23.81
CA PRO A 137 -22.50 19.36 22.86
C PRO A 137 -23.59 18.56 23.58
N GLU A 138 -24.74 18.40 22.93
CA GLU A 138 -25.74 17.40 23.35
C GLU A 138 -25.16 15.99 23.23
N SER A 139 -25.61 15.01 24.03
CA SER A 139 -25.15 13.63 23.90
C SER A 139 -25.35 13.12 22.47
N PRO A 140 -24.31 12.54 21.83
CA PRO A 140 -24.40 12.12 20.44
C PRO A 140 -25.47 11.04 20.21
N THR A 141 -25.79 10.24 21.24
CA THR A 141 -26.84 9.20 21.16
C THR A 141 -28.27 9.75 21.06
N ARG A 142 -28.50 11.03 21.39
CA ARG A 142 -29.82 11.67 21.32
C ARG A 142 -30.05 12.44 20.02
N VAL A 143 -28.99 12.66 19.25
CA VAL A 143 -29.03 13.49 18.04
C VAL A 143 -29.36 12.61 16.82
N GLY A 144 -30.40 12.99 16.07
CA GLY A 144 -30.87 12.25 14.89
C GLY A 144 -30.14 12.54 13.58
N ILE A 145 -28.88 13.01 13.60
CA ILE A 145 -28.11 13.36 12.38
C ILE A 145 -27.34 12.17 11.81
N TRP A 146 -27.15 11.11 12.59
CA TRP A 146 -26.30 10.00 12.23
C TRP A 146 -27.00 9.08 11.23
N ILE A 147 -26.35 8.82 10.11
CA ILE A 147 -26.83 7.80 9.17
C ILE A 147 -26.51 6.38 9.66
N ARG A 148 -25.42 6.26 10.42
CA ARG A 148 -24.99 5.08 11.16
C ARG A 148 -24.26 5.54 12.41
N SER A 149 -24.53 4.86 13.51
CA SER A 149 -23.88 5.12 14.80
C SER A 149 -23.92 3.87 15.66
N GLU A 150 -22.87 3.67 16.43
CA GLU A 150 -22.78 2.63 17.46
C GLU A 150 -22.28 3.24 18.75
N ALA A 151 -22.78 2.74 19.88
CA ALA A 151 -22.44 3.26 21.20
C ALA A 151 -22.48 2.17 22.26
N GLY A 152 -21.41 2.05 23.04
CA GLY A 152 -21.31 0.99 24.04
C GLY A 152 -19.93 0.88 24.68
N ARG A 153 -19.82 -0.03 25.64
CA ARG A 153 -18.54 -0.41 26.28
C ARG A 153 -17.84 -1.48 25.45
N GLY A 154 -16.51 -1.52 25.56
CA GLY A 154 -15.67 -2.38 24.73
C GLY A 154 -15.66 -1.92 23.27
N THR A 155 -15.07 -2.74 22.40
CA THR A 155 -14.94 -2.42 20.97
C THR A 155 -16.30 -2.30 20.29
N GLN A 156 -16.62 -1.10 19.82
CA GLN A 156 -17.78 -0.82 18.99
C GLN A 156 -17.39 -0.92 17.52
N GLN A 157 -18.15 -1.69 16.75
CA GLN A 157 -17.88 -1.96 15.34
C GLN A 157 -18.97 -1.28 14.49
N LEU A 158 -18.59 -0.23 13.76
CA LEU A 158 -19.46 0.46 12.83
C LEU A 158 -19.11 0.09 11.40
N THR A 159 -20.04 -0.54 10.68
CA THR A 159 -19.88 -0.86 9.26
C THR A 159 -20.79 0.00 8.40
N TRP A 160 -20.22 0.65 7.39
CA TRP A 160 -20.92 1.57 6.51
C TRP A 160 -20.59 1.31 5.04
N GLN A 161 -21.62 1.29 4.20
CA GLN A 161 -21.48 1.22 2.74
C GLN A 161 -21.18 2.62 2.22
N VAL A 162 -20.07 2.77 1.51
CA VAL A 162 -19.58 4.07 1.05
C VAL A 162 -20.58 4.67 0.07
N GLN A 163 -21.01 5.90 0.34
CA GLN A 163 -21.91 6.66 -0.53
C GLN A 163 -21.22 7.92 -1.05
N PRO A 164 -21.51 8.35 -2.30
CA PRO A 164 -21.03 9.63 -2.81
C PRO A 164 -21.44 10.79 -1.90
N GLY A 165 -20.51 11.71 -1.64
CA GLY A 165 -20.77 12.88 -0.81
C GLY A 165 -19.61 13.23 0.12
N GLN A 166 -19.84 14.22 0.98
CA GLN A 166 -18.91 14.62 2.03
C GLN A 166 -19.39 14.13 3.39
N TRP A 167 -18.64 13.18 3.94
CA TRP A 167 -18.98 12.50 5.18
C TRP A 167 -17.92 12.77 6.23
N THR A 168 -18.36 12.84 7.49
CA THR A 168 -17.49 13.00 8.64
C THR A 168 -17.80 11.91 9.63
N VAL A 169 -16.76 11.16 10.00
CA VAL A 169 -16.79 10.25 11.15
C VAL A 169 -16.47 11.06 12.39
N VAL A 170 -17.28 10.92 13.44
CA VAL A 170 -16.96 11.46 14.76
C VAL A 170 -16.89 10.34 15.79
N VAL A 171 -15.89 10.46 16.66
CA VAL A 171 -15.70 9.62 17.84
C VAL A 171 -15.81 10.50 19.06
N MET A 172 -16.68 10.12 20.00
CA MET A 172 -16.99 10.88 21.20
C MET A 172 -17.22 9.95 22.38
N ASN A 173 -17.20 10.49 23.60
CA ASN A 173 -17.79 9.78 24.74
C ASN A 173 -19.31 9.69 24.53
N ALA A 174 -19.90 8.54 24.82
CA ALA A 174 -21.34 8.32 24.57
C ALA A 174 -22.25 9.27 25.36
N ASP A 175 -21.78 9.76 26.50
CA ASP A 175 -22.46 10.73 27.37
C ASP A 175 -22.18 12.20 26.99
N GLY A 176 -21.33 12.46 25.98
CA GLY A 176 -20.99 13.81 25.52
C GLY A 176 -20.04 14.57 26.46
N ARG A 177 -19.29 13.87 27.32
CA ARG A 177 -18.28 14.47 28.20
C ARG A 177 -16.94 14.70 27.47
N PRO A 178 -16.13 15.68 27.93
CA PRO A 178 -14.80 15.91 27.36
C PRO A 178 -13.81 14.83 27.78
N GLY A 179 -12.68 14.74 27.07
CA GLY A 179 -11.62 13.77 27.33
C GLY A 179 -11.89 12.44 26.63
N VAL A 180 -11.55 12.35 25.36
CA VAL A 180 -11.73 11.14 24.54
C VAL A 180 -10.36 10.51 24.31
N SER A 181 -10.14 9.31 24.82
CA SER A 181 -8.98 8.47 24.49
C SER A 181 -9.49 7.15 23.95
N ALA A 182 -9.30 6.90 22.66
CA ALA A 182 -9.82 5.72 22.00
C ALA A 182 -8.81 5.12 21.02
N ASP A 183 -8.75 3.80 21.02
CA ASP A 183 -8.07 3.02 20.01
C ASP A 183 -9.02 2.84 18.83
N VAL A 184 -8.57 3.26 17.64
CA VAL A 184 -9.36 3.22 16.41
C VAL A 184 -8.64 2.37 15.37
N ALA A 185 -9.36 1.40 14.82
CA ALA A 185 -8.94 0.63 13.66
C ALA A 185 -9.92 0.86 12.50
N VAL A 186 -9.39 1.15 11.32
CA VAL A 186 -10.19 1.37 10.11
C VAL A 186 -9.92 0.24 9.13
N GLY A 187 -10.98 -0.47 8.77
CA GLY A 187 -11.01 -1.49 7.75
C GLY A 187 -11.68 -0.98 6.47
N VAL A 188 -11.10 -1.30 5.32
CA VAL A 188 -11.68 -0.97 4.02
C VAL A 188 -11.90 -2.24 3.19
N LYS A 189 -13.00 -2.26 2.43
CA LYS A 189 -13.32 -3.34 1.50
C LYS A 189 -13.42 -2.79 0.08
N SER A 190 -12.57 -3.31 -0.80
CA SER A 190 -12.59 -2.98 -2.23
C SER A 190 -12.48 -4.23 -3.09
N PRO A 191 -13.33 -4.39 -4.12
CA PRO A 191 -13.28 -5.52 -5.05
C PRO A 191 -12.05 -5.47 -5.95
N LEU A 192 -11.38 -4.32 -6.08
CA LEU A 192 -10.25 -4.15 -6.99
C LEU A 192 -8.90 -4.61 -6.43
N VAL A 193 -8.77 -4.82 -5.12
CA VAL A 193 -7.47 -5.17 -4.52
C VAL A 193 -6.89 -6.43 -5.13
N LEU A 194 -7.72 -7.47 -5.27
CA LEU A 194 -7.31 -8.75 -5.85
C LEU A 194 -6.93 -8.64 -7.34
N PRO A 195 -7.80 -8.13 -8.25
CA PRO A 195 -7.45 -8.03 -9.67
C PRO A 195 -6.24 -7.13 -9.92
N VAL A 196 -6.06 -6.04 -9.15
CA VAL A 196 -4.86 -5.20 -9.25
C VAL A 196 -3.61 -5.96 -8.81
N ALA A 197 -3.65 -6.65 -7.66
CA ALA A 197 -2.52 -7.45 -7.19
C ALA A 197 -2.14 -8.55 -8.20
N VAL A 198 -3.13 -9.23 -8.77
CA VAL A 198 -2.95 -10.24 -9.83
C VAL A 198 -2.37 -9.62 -11.10
N ALA A 199 -2.87 -8.47 -11.55
CA ALA A 199 -2.37 -7.78 -12.74
C ALA A 199 -0.91 -7.35 -12.58
N VAL A 200 -0.56 -6.73 -11.45
CA VAL A 200 0.82 -6.32 -11.13
C VAL A 200 1.75 -7.54 -11.10
N ALA A 201 1.34 -8.62 -10.42
CA ALA A 201 2.12 -9.85 -10.38
C ALA A 201 2.31 -10.46 -11.79
N SER A 202 1.25 -10.51 -12.60
CA SER A 202 1.28 -11.08 -13.96
C SER A 202 2.22 -10.29 -14.88
N VAL A 203 2.13 -8.96 -14.86
CA VAL A 203 3.04 -8.08 -15.61
C VAL A 203 4.49 -8.28 -15.16
N GLY A 204 4.72 -8.36 -13.85
CA GLY A 204 6.05 -8.64 -13.29
C GLY A 204 6.64 -9.94 -13.82
N VAL A 205 5.85 -11.03 -13.85
CA VAL A 205 6.28 -12.34 -14.37
C VAL A 205 6.61 -12.26 -15.87
N ILE A 206 5.81 -11.56 -16.67
CA ILE A 206 6.05 -11.39 -18.11
C ILE A 206 7.37 -10.64 -18.35
N VAL A 207 7.57 -9.52 -17.66
CA VAL A 207 8.78 -8.70 -17.79
C VAL A 207 10.02 -9.46 -17.32
N LEU A 208 9.92 -10.19 -16.19
CA LEU A 208 10.99 -11.03 -15.68
C LEU A 208 11.37 -12.12 -16.68
N SER A 209 10.37 -12.79 -17.24
CA SER A 209 10.56 -13.86 -18.23
C SER A 209 11.22 -13.34 -19.52
N LEU A 210 10.85 -12.14 -19.97
CA LEU A 210 11.50 -11.47 -21.09
C LEU A 210 12.97 -11.16 -20.79
N GLY A 211 13.26 -10.59 -19.62
CA GLY A 211 14.63 -10.28 -19.18
C GLY A 211 15.52 -11.53 -19.09
N VAL A 212 15.00 -12.60 -18.47
CA VAL A 212 15.69 -13.90 -18.38
C VAL A 212 15.89 -14.51 -19.78
N GLY A 213 14.89 -14.46 -20.65
CA GLY A 213 15.00 -14.93 -22.03
C GLY A 213 16.10 -14.21 -22.82
N LEU A 214 16.20 -12.89 -22.69
CA LEU A 214 17.26 -12.08 -23.30
C LEU A 214 18.65 -12.46 -22.75
N LEU A 215 18.77 -12.68 -21.44
CA LEU A 215 20.01 -13.17 -20.82
C LEU A 215 20.43 -14.54 -21.38
N LEU A 216 19.51 -15.49 -21.47
CA LEU A 216 19.77 -16.83 -22.03
C LEU A 216 20.18 -16.77 -23.51
N LEU A 217 19.58 -15.88 -24.31
CA LEU A 217 19.96 -15.68 -25.70
C LEU A 217 21.39 -15.11 -25.82
N ALA A 218 21.75 -14.18 -24.94
CA ALA A 218 23.07 -13.56 -24.91
C ALA A 218 24.17 -14.55 -24.47
N THR A 219 23.85 -15.52 -23.61
CA THR A 219 24.80 -16.55 -23.15
C THR A 219 24.93 -17.71 -24.13
N ARG A 220 23.83 -18.19 -24.74
CA ARG A 220 23.87 -19.28 -25.74
C ARG A 220 24.71 -18.96 -26.98
N ARG A 221 24.84 -17.68 -27.36
CA ARG A 221 25.74 -17.25 -28.45
C ARG A 221 27.24 -17.44 -28.14
N ARG A 222 27.66 -17.66 -26.89
CA ARG A 222 29.06 -18.02 -26.56
C ARG A 222 29.41 -19.45 -27.00
N ALA A 223 28.52 -20.41 -26.78
CA ALA A 223 28.83 -21.83 -26.96
C ALA A 223 29.09 -22.24 -28.42
N ARG A 224 28.71 -21.42 -29.40
CA ARG A 224 28.97 -21.69 -30.83
C ARG A 224 30.30 -21.12 -31.34
N ALA A 225 30.97 -20.24 -30.60
CA ALA A 225 32.16 -19.54 -31.07
C ALA A 225 33.50 -20.25 -30.70
N ASP A 226 33.48 -21.23 -29.79
CA ASP A 226 34.68 -21.92 -29.30
C ASP A 226 35.10 -23.17 -30.10
N TRP A 227 34.43 -23.51 -31.20
CA TRP A 227 34.73 -24.73 -31.98
C TRP A 227 35.57 -24.53 -33.24
N THR A 228 36.09 -23.33 -33.49
CA THR A 228 36.99 -23.07 -34.62
C THR A 228 38.37 -22.66 -34.14
N GLU A 229 39.04 -23.54 -33.41
CA GLU A 229 40.50 -23.51 -33.31
C GLU A 229 41.03 -24.53 -34.33
N PRO A 230 41.65 -24.11 -35.44
CA PRO A 230 42.20 -25.05 -36.42
C PRO A 230 43.24 -25.93 -35.73
N TYR A 231 43.04 -27.24 -35.75
CA TYR A 231 44.06 -28.20 -35.35
C TYR A 231 45.37 -27.90 -36.10
N ARG A 232 46.38 -27.41 -35.38
CA ARG A 232 47.73 -27.20 -35.89
C ARG A 232 48.50 -28.50 -35.63
N PRO A 233 48.82 -29.32 -36.64
CA PRO A 233 49.64 -30.51 -36.42
C PRO A 233 51.01 -30.08 -35.86
N PRO A 234 51.65 -30.93 -35.04
CA PRO A 234 53.02 -30.68 -34.59
C PRO A 234 53.92 -30.46 -35.81
N SER A 235 54.74 -29.41 -35.79
CA SER A 235 55.79 -29.24 -36.79
C SER A 235 56.80 -30.37 -36.59
N ASP A 236 56.84 -31.32 -37.52
CA ASP A 236 57.91 -32.30 -37.58
C ASP A 236 59.25 -31.57 -37.63
N GLY A 237 60.16 -31.94 -36.72
CA GLY A 237 61.41 -31.24 -36.50
C GLY A 237 62.25 -31.08 -37.77
N GLU A 238 62.70 -29.85 -38.02
CA GLU A 238 63.77 -29.58 -38.98
C GLU A 238 65.03 -30.39 -38.59
N PRO A 239 65.64 -31.14 -39.52
CA PRO A 239 66.92 -31.79 -39.26
C PRO A 239 68.03 -30.75 -39.13
N SER A 240 68.69 -30.75 -37.96
CA SER A 240 69.88 -29.95 -37.66
C SER A 240 71.02 -30.25 -38.65
N PRO A 241 71.64 -29.25 -39.31
CA PRO A 241 72.73 -29.48 -40.23
C PRO A 241 74.01 -29.91 -39.51
N ALA A 242 74.60 -31.01 -39.99
CA ALA A 242 75.82 -31.61 -39.47
C ALA A 242 77.04 -30.69 -39.61
N THR A 243 77.69 -30.36 -38.49
CA THR A 243 79.01 -29.73 -38.49
C THR A 243 80.06 -30.76 -38.88
N THR A 244 80.60 -30.63 -40.10
CA THR A 244 81.74 -31.43 -40.55
C THR A 244 83.02 -30.82 -39.98
N GLY A 245 83.57 -31.44 -38.92
CA GLY A 245 84.91 -31.12 -38.41
C GLY A 245 85.97 -31.95 -39.12
N ARG A 246 86.88 -31.28 -39.84
CA ARG A 246 88.05 -31.88 -40.51
C ARG A 246 89.32 -31.31 -39.89
N ALA A 247 90.15 -32.14 -39.25
CA ALA A 247 91.63 -32.01 -39.18
C ALA A 247 92.26 -33.08 -38.26
N ARG A 248 92.85 -34.13 -38.84
CA ARG A 248 94.31 -34.30 -38.97
C ARG A 248 94.62 -35.48 -39.87
#